data_AF-A0A9E4SDL7-F1
#
_entry.id   AF-A0A9E4SDL7-F1
#
_cell.length_a   1.000
_cell.length_b   1.000
_cell.length_c   1.000
_cell.angle_alpha   90.00
_cell.angle_beta   90.00
_cell.angle_gamma   90.00
#
_symmetry.space_group_name_H-M   'P 1'
#
loop_
_entity.id
_entity.type
_entity.pdbx_description
1 polymer ?
#
loop_
_entity_poly.entity_id
_entity_poly.type
_entity_poly.pdbx_seq_one_letter_code
_entity_poly.pdbx_strand_id
1 'polypeptide(L)'
;PEIEALAGELDDLRIVIDHCFMLNAFRKTEETLKALERLSKLPNMHAKLTSGTHGSARVYPHEDMHGPLKRVIDAFTPERCVWGSNFPNALWSKGTSYARNLSLFTEELGLSQPEQQAILGGTAERLWFS
;
A
#
# COMPACT_ATOMS: atom_id res chain seq x y z
N PRO A 1 -14.82 -7.52 -9.65
CA PRO A 1 -15.14 -8.97 -9.83
C PRO A 1 -14.22 -9.60 -10.87
N GLU A 2 -13.95 -8.85 -11.93
CA GLU A 2 -13.09 -9.16 -13.05
C GLU A 2 -11.63 -9.33 -12.64
N ILE A 3 -11.09 -8.42 -11.81
CA ILE A 3 -9.71 -8.54 -11.28
C ILE A 3 -9.55 -9.80 -10.42
N GLU A 4 -10.56 -10.13 -9.62
CA GLU A 4 -10.55 -11.32 -8.76
C GLU A 4 -10.60 -12.61 -9.58
N ALA A 5 -11.45 -12.65 -10.62
CA ALA A 5 -11.48 -13.76 -11.57
C ALA A 5 -10.14 -13.92 -12.30
N LEU A 6 -9.59 -12.82 -12.84
CA LEU A 6 -8.31 -12.85 -13.55
C LEU A 6 -7.16 -13.30 -12.64
N ALA A 7 -7.12 -12.83 -11.39
CA ALA A 7 -6.10 -13.23 -10.43
C ALA A 7 -6.23 -14.70 -10.01
N GLY A 8 -7.44 -15.25 -10.02
CA GLY A 8 -7.68 -16.68 -9.81
C GLY A 8 -7.30 -17.55 -11.02
N GLU A 9 -7.47 -17.04 -12.25
CA GLU A 9 -7.04 -17.73 -13.48
C GLU A 9 -5.52 -17.70 -13.68
N LEU A 10 -4.87 -16.63 -13.23
CA LEU A 10 -3.41 -16.42 -13.30
C LEU A 10 -2.77 -16.65 -11.92
N ASP A 11 -3.12 -17.77 -11.27
CA ASP A 11 -2.68 -18.08 -9.90
C ASP A 11 -1.18 -18.38 -9.77
N ASP A 12 -0.51 -18.67 -10.89
CA ASP A 12 0.93 -18.83 -11.01
C ASP A 12 1.70 -17.50 -11.10
N LEU A 13 1.00 -16.39 -11.41
CA LEU A 13 1.60 -15.06 -11.48
C LEU A 13 1.46 -14.30 -10.17
N ARG A 14 2.53 -13.64 -9.75
CA ARG A 14 2.48 -12.65 -8.67
C ARG A 14 1.94 -11.33 -9.21
N ILE A 15 0.82 -10.85 -8.65
CA ILE A 15 0.12 -9.65 -9.13
C ILE A 15 0.19 -8.54 -8.07
N VAL A 16 0.63 -7.35 -8.47
CA VAL A 16 0.75 -6.19 -7.58
C VAL A 16 -0.32 -5.16 -7.90
N ILE A 17 -1.13 -4.81 -6.90
CA ILE A 17 -2.09 -3.72 -7.00
C ILE A 17 -1.35 -2.40 -6.82
N ASP A 18 -1.14 -1.70 -7.92
CA ASP A 18 -0.47 -0.41 -7.88
C ASP A 18 -1.35 0.65 -7.20
N HIS A 19 -0.72 1.48 -6.37
CA HIS A 19 -1.36 2.56 -5.60
C HIS A 19 -2.60 2.14 -4.80
N CYS A 20 -2.78 0.85 -4.50
CA CYS A 20 -4.00 0.34 -3.89
C CYS A 20 -5.28 0.87 -4.57
N PHE A 21 -5.31 0.89 -5.91
CA PHE A 21 -6.38 1.50 -6.73
C PHE A 21 -6.61 2.99 -6.46
N MET A 22 -5.53 3.74 -6.22
CA MET A 22 -5.59 5.17 -5.87
C MET A 22 -6.41 5.40 -4.58
N LEU A 23 -6.24 4.51 -3.60
CA LEU A 23 -6.84 4.65 -2.26
C LEU A 23 -6.56 6.06 -1.71
N ASN A 24 -7.59 6.70 -1.19
CA ASN A 24 -7.53 8.06 -0.68
C ASN A 24 -8.56 8.25 0.45
N ALA A 25 -8.46 9.34 1.19
CA ALA A 25 -9.28 9.61 2.38
C ALA A 25 -10.62 10.30 2.10
N PHE A 26 -10.96 10.60 0.83
CA PHE A 26 -12.08 11.49 0.50
C PHE A 26 -13.05 10.96 -0.56
N ARG A 27 -12.69 9.92 -1.30
CA ARG A 27 -13.49 9.37 -2.39
C ARG A 27 -13.44 7.85 -2.39
N LYS A 28 -14.62 7.24 -2.17
CA LYS A 28 -14.86 5.79 -2.23
C LYS A 28 -13.91 4.97 -1.33
N THR A 29 -13.46 5.54 -0.22
CA THR A 29 -12.44 4.95 0.65
C THR A 29 -12.86 3.56 1.13
N GLU A 30 -14.08 3.43 1.66
CA GLU A 30 -14.58 2.16 2.19
C GLU A 30 -14.83 1.13 1.08
N GLU A 31 -15.32 1.55 -0.08
CA GLU A 31 -15.52 0.66 -1.22
C GLU A 31 -14.20 0.11 -1.74
N THR A 32 -13.17 0.97 -1.82
CA THR A 32 -11.81 0.57 -2.21
C THR A 32 -11.20 -0.37 -1.17
N LEU A 33 -11.31 -0.06 0.13
CA LEU A 33 -10.81 -0.94 1.20
C LEU A 33 -11.47 -2.31 1.15
N LYS A 34 -12.80 -2.37 1.01
CA LYS A 34 -13.53 -3.65 0.85
C LYS A 34 -13.10 -4.42 -0.39
N ALA A 35 -12.72 -3.74 -1.49
CA ALA A 35 -12.19 -4.39 -2.68
C ALA A 35 -10.80 -4.98 -2.43
N LEU A 36 -9.91 -4.23 -1.77
CA LEU A 36 -8.58 -4.68 -1.37
C LEU A 36 -8.65 -5.87 -0.42
N GLU A 37 -9.54 -5.84 0.58
CA GLU A 37 -9.78 -6.95 1.53
C GLU A 37 -10.31 -8.23 0.85
N ARG A 38 -11.07 -8.11 -0.25
CA ARG A 38 -11.47 -9.29 -1.03
C ARG A 38 -10.28 -9.86 -1.78
N LEU A 39 -9.51 -9.02 -2.47
CA LEU A 39 -8.34 -9.43 -3.24
C LEU A 39 -7.22 -9.97 -2.36
N SER A 40 -7.10 -9.52 -1.11
CA SER A 40 -6.07 -10.00 -0.19
C SER A 40 -6.25 -11.47 0.21
N LYS A 41 -7.44 -12.05 -0.03
CA LYS A 41 -7.72 -13.48 0.17
C LYS A 41 -7.04 -14.36 -0.89
N LEU A 42 -6.64 -13.78 -2.03
CA LEU A 42 -5.89 -14.48 -3.07
C LEU A 42 -4.40 -14.44 -2.73
N PRO A 43 -3.70 -15.59 -2.68
CA PRO A 43 -2.33 -15.66 -2.19
C PRO A 43 -1.32 -14.97 -3.12
N ASN A 44 -1.63 -14.87 -4.41
CA ASN A 44 -0.78 -14.27 -5.43
C ASN A 44 -0.90 -12.74 -5.51
N MET A 45 -1.86 -12.14 -4.79
CA MET A 45 -2.10 -10.69 -4.79
C MET A 45 -1.24 -9.97 -3.74
N HIS A 46 -0.64 -8.86 -4.15
CA HIS A 46 0.21 -7.98 -3.35
C HIS A 46 -0.29 -6.54 -3.42
N ALA A 47 -0.02 -5.73 -2.38
CA ALA A 47 -0.43 -4.34 -2.31
C ALA A 47 0.77 -3.39 -2.32
N LYS A 48 0.77 -2.41 -3.23
CA LYS A 48 1.78 -1.35 -3.24
C LYS A 48 1.24 -0.10 -2.55
N LEU A 49 1.86 0.26 -1.43
CA LEU A 49 1.37 1.25 -0.47
C LEU A 49 1.74 2.71 -0.82
N THR A 50 2.02 2.98 -2.09
CA THR A 50 2.34 4.32 -2.63
C THR A 50 1.22 5.34 -2.40
N SER A 51 -0.03 4.90 -2.19
CA SER A 51 -1.17 5.78 -1.89
C SER A 51 -1.04 6.52 -0.57
N GLY A 52 -0.14 6.12 0.33
CA GLY A 52 -0.11 6.65 1.70
C GLY A 52 -0.08 8.17 1.78
N THR A 53 0.90 8.83 1.13
CA THR A 53 0.97 10.30 1.13
C THR A 53 0.11 10.94 0.03
N HIS A 54 -0.13 10.22 -1.08
CA HIS A 54 -0.87 10.73 -2.24
C HIS A 54 -2.38 10.83 -2.00
N GLY A 55 -2.92 9.87 -1.24
CA GLY A 55 -4.35 9.75 -0.96
C GLY A 55 -4.87 10.68 0.12
N SER A 56 -3.99 11.42 0.80
CA SER A 56 -4.35 12.27 1.92
C SER A 56 -4.94 13.61 1.47
N ALA A 57 -6.01 14.03 2.14
CA ALA A 57 -6.53 15.38 2.06
C ALA A 57 -5.81 16.34 3.04
N ARG A 58 -4.94 15.83 3.92
CA ARG A 58 -4.18 16.59 4.91
C ARG A 58 -2.74 16.81 4.47
N VAL A 59 -2.09 17.81 5.06
CA VAL A 59 -0.63 17.92 4.99
C VAL A 59 0.01 16.82 5.84
N TYR A 60 1.30 16.56 5.64
CA TYR A 60 2.06 15.64 6.48
C TYR A 60 1.85 15.95 7.98
N PRO A 61 1.60 14.95 8.86
CA PRO A 61 1.83 13.51 8.69
C PRO A 61 0.67 12.68 8.10
N HIS A 62 -0.32 13.30 7.46
CA HIS A 62 -1.37 12.59 6.70
C HIS A 62 -2.21 11.62 7.56
N GLU A 63 -2.67 12.06 8.74
CA GLU A 63 -3.33 11.18 9.72
C GLU A 63 -4.61 10.52 9.20
N ASP A 64 -5.25 11.13 8.21
CA ASP A 64 -6.43 10.59 7.52
C ASP A 64 -6.14 9.33 6.71
N MET A 65 -4.88 9.07 6.36
CA MET A 65 -4.45 7.86 5.65
C MET A 65 -3.88 6.78 6.59
N HIS A 66 -3.63 7.08 7.88
CA HIS A 66 -3.06 6.10 8.81
C HIS A 66 -3.98 4.87 8.98
N GLY A 67 -5.27 5.09 9.24
CA GLY A 67 -6.26 4.02 9.37
C GLY A 67 -6.44 3.20 8.10
N PRO A 68 -6.68 3.83 6.93
CA PRO A 68 -6.76 3.13 5.65
C PRO A 68 -5.52 2.28 5.33
N LEU A 69 -4.31 2.81 5.55
CA LEU A 69 -3.07 2.05 5.31
C LEU A 69 -2.96 0.84 6.24
N LYS A 70 -3.25 1.00 7.53
CA LYS A 70 -3.26 -0.11 8.49
C LYS A 70 -4.22 -1.21 8.07
N ARG A 71 -5.44 -0.87 7.64
CA ARG A 71 -6.39 -1.87 7.12
C ARG A 71 -5.86 -2.64 5.91
N VAL A 72 -5.14 -1.99 5.00
CA VAL A 72 -4.50 -2.69 3.86
C VAL A 72 -3.39 -3.60 4.35
N ILE A 73 -2.53 -3.13 5.27
CA ILE A 73 -1.45 -3.92 5.85
C ILE A 73 -2.01 -5.13 6.60
N ASP A 74 -3.05 -4.97 7.42
CA ASP A 74 -3.69 -6.06 8.15
C ASP A 74 -4.30 -7.10 7.18
N ALA A 75 -4.91 -6.64 6.09
CA ALA A 75 -5.55 -7.52 5.11
C ALA A 75 -4.54 -8.32 4.26
N PHE A 76 -3.44 -7.71 3.85
CA PHE A 76 -2.43 -8.34 3.01
C PHE A 76 -1.30 -9.00 3.80
N THR A 77 -1.09 -8.59 5.04
CA THR A 77 0.12 -8.78 5.86
C THR A 77 1.33 -7.99 5.32
N PRO A 78 2.32 -7.68 6.18
CA PRO A 78 3.57 -7.02 5.78
C PRO A 78 4.31 -7.77 4.65
N GLU A 79 4.22 -9.10 4.63
CA GLU A 79 4.90 -9.98 3.67
C GLU A 79 4.31 -9.93 2.26
N ARG A 80 3.15 -9.29 2.06
CA ARG A 80 2.56 -9.01 0.74
C ARG A 80 2.30 -7.53 0.50
N CYS A 81 2.85 -6.66 1.35
CA CYS A 81 2.86 -5.23 1.17
C CYS A 81 4.23 -4.73 0.72
N VAL A 82 4.26 -3.85 -0.28
CA VAL A 82 5.49 -3.19 -0.74
C VAL A 82 5.34 -1.68 -0.63
N TRP A 83 6.32 -1.04 0.01
CA TRP A 83 6.45 0.41 -0.05
C TRP A 83 6.97 0.84 -1.42
N GLY A 84 6.50 2.00 -1.86
CA GLY A 84 7.08 2.70 -2.99
C GLY A 84 6.87 4.19 -2.80
N SER A 85 7.87 4.99 -3.13
CA SER A 85 7.80 6.44 -2.96
C SER A 85 6.86 7.11 -3.95
N ASN A 86 6.72 6.56 -5.17
CA ASN A 86 6.13 7.27 -6.32
C ASN A 86 6.81 8.62 -6.58
N PHE A 87 8.16 8.63 -6.59
CA PHE A 87 8.93 9.84 -6.85
C PHE A 87 8.59 10.46 -8.22
N PRO A 88 8.51 11.81 -8.32
CA PRO A 88 8.78 12.80 -7.29
C PRO A 88 7.56 13.12 -6.38
N ASN A 89 7.73 12.99 -5.06
CA ASN A 89 6.64 13.16 -4.09
C ASN A 89 6.01 14.56 -4.06
N ALA A 90 6.79 15.60 -4.32
CA ALA A 90 6.30 16.98 -4.28
C ALA A 90 5.18 17.24 -5.30
N LEU A 91 5.15 16.51 -6.42
CA LEU A 91 4.10 16.64 -7.44
C LEU A 91 2.77 15.99 -7.03
N TRP A 92 2.84 14.97 -6.18
CA TRP A 92 1.71 14.07 -5.94
C TRP A 92 1.14 14.18 -4.53
N SER A 93 1.89 14.71 -3.56
CA SER A 93 1.55 14.58 -2.13
C SER A 93 1.61 15.92 -1.39
N LYS A 94 0.94 16.97 -1.90
CA LYS A 94 0.83 18.29 -1.25
C LYS A 94 2.17 18.85 -0.72
N GLY A 95 3.25 18.67 -1.47
CA GLY A 95 4.60 19.13 -1.08
C GLY A 95 5.35 18.23 -0.10
N THR A 96 4.85 17.02 0.19
CA THR A 96 5.56 16.02 0.99
C THR A 96 6.87 15.62 0.31
N SER A 97 7.97 15.66 1.07
CA SER A 97 9.29 15.24 0.60
C SER A 97 9.42 13.72 0.58
N TYR A 98 10.42 13.21 -0.13
CA TYR A 98 10.75 11.77 -0.10
C TYR A 98 11.02 11.27 1.32
N ALA A 99 11.80 12.04 2.10
CA ALA A 99 12.09 11.70 3.49
C ALA A 99 10.82 11.61 4.34
N ARG A 100 9.87 12.53 4.16
CA ARG A 100 8.57 12.48 4.85
C ARG A 100 7.68 11.33 4.37
N ASN A 101 7.74 10.97 3.10
CA ASN A 101 7.05 9.78 2.61
C ASN A 101 7.59 8.50 3.27
N LEU A 102 8.91 8.41 3.45
CA LEU A 102 9.53 7.29 4.16
C LEU A 102 9.17 7.31 5.66
N SER A 103 9.23 8.48 6.31
CA SER A 103 8.93 8.60 7.75
C SER A 103 7.47 8.25 8.11
N LEU A 104 6.53 8.40 7.17
CA LEU A 104 5.17 7.87 7.36
C LEU A 104 5.18 6.39 7.75
N PHE A 105 6.02 5.58 7.11
CA PHE A 105 6.11 4.14 7.39
C PHE A 105 7.04 3.79 8.54
N THR A 106 8.10 4.57 8.79
CA THR A 106 9.07 4.27 9.84
C THR A 106 8.72 4.85 11.21
N GLU A 107 7.94 5.93 11.26
CA GLU A 107 7.68 6.71 12.48
C GLU A 107 6.18 6.87 12.76
N GLU A 108 5.37 7.22 11.75
CA GLU A 108 3.97 7.67 12.00
C GLU A 108 2.96 6.51 12.08
N LEU A 109 3.12 5.47 11.27
CA LEU A 109 2.18 4.33 11.26
C LEU A 109 2.30 3.44 12.51
N GLY A 110 3.37 3.55 13.28
CA GLY A 110 3.58 2.70 14.46
C GLY A 110 3.80 1.23 14.12
N LEU A 111 4.40 0.95 12.95
CA LEU A 111 4.81 -0.39 12.54
C LEU A 111 5.98 -0.87 13.39
N SER A 112 5.97 -2.13 13.79
CA SER A 112 7.09 -2.80 14.42
C SER A 112 8.28 -2.94 13.46
N GLN A 113 9.48 -3.13 14.00
CA GLN A 113 10.69 -3.25 13.19
C GLN A 113 10.62 -4.38 12.14
N PRO A 114 10.10 -5.59 12.44
CA PRO A 114 9.93 -6.63 11.42
C PRO A 114 8.96 -6.24 10.30
N GLU A 115 7.84 -5.58 10.64
CA GLU A 115 6.87 -5.10 9.65
C GLU A 115 7.50 -4.06 8.72
N GLN A 116 8.26 -3.11 9.28
CA GLN A 116 9.00 -2.12 8.49
C GLN A 116 10.01 -2.79 7.55
N GLN A 117 10.79 -3.75 8.04
CA GLN A 117 11.77 -4.47 7.22
C GLN A 117 11.12 -5.24 6.06
N ALA A 118 9.98 -5.89 6.31
CA ALA A 118 9.22 -6.55 5.27
C ALA A 118 8.70 -5.54 4.21
N ILE A 119 8.00 -4.50 4.66
CA ILE A 119 7.31 -3.55 3.77
C ILE A 119 8.30 -2.70 2.97
N LEU A 120 9.40 -2.25 3.58
CA LEU A 120 10.34 -1.30 2.96
C LEU A 120 11.34 -1.97 2.01
N GLY A 121 11.46 -3.29 2.00
CA GLY A 121 12.40 -3.96 1.09
C GLY A 121 12.26 -5.48 1.01
N GLY A 122 12.05 -6.18 2.13
CA GLY A 122 12.09 -7.65 2.14
C GLY A 122 11.01 -8.29 1.26
N THR A 123 9.80 -7.72 1.23
CA THR A 123 8.73 -8.19 0.36
C THR A 123 9.03 -7.92 -1.11
N ALA A 124 9.56 -6.74 -1.44
CA ALA A 124 9.97 -6.39 -2.80
C ALA A 124 11.08 -7.32 -3.33
N GLU A 125 12.05 -7.65 -2.49
CA GLU A 125 13.16 -8.55 -2.82
C GLU A 125 12.65 -9.94 -3.23
N ARG A 126 11.79 -10.55 -2.39
CA ARG A 126 11.17 -11.85 -2.71
C ARG A 126 10.26 -11.76 -3.93
N LEU A 127 9.51 -10.67 -4.08
CA LEU A 127 8.54 -10.53 -5.14
C LEU A 127 9.19 -10.50 -6.53
N TRP A 128 10.29 -9.77 -6.70
CA TRP A 128 10.88 -9.47 -8.01
C TRP A 128 12.20 -10.16 -8.31
N PHE A 129 12.89 -10.69 -7.31
CA PHE A 129 14.24 -11.25 -7.47
C PHE A 129 14.36 -12.69 -6.98
N SER A 130 13.24 -13.38 -6.72
CA SER A 130 13.20 -14.81 -6.39
C SER A 130 12.32 -15.64 -7.31
#